data_AF-A0A3B3Y761-F1
#
_entry.id   AF-A0A3B3Y761-F1
#
_cell.length_a   1.000
_cell.length_b   1.000
_cell.length_c   1.000
_cell.angle_alpha   90.00
_cell.angle_beta   90.00
_cell.angle_gamma   90.00
#
_symmetry.space_group_name_H-M   'P 1'
#
loop_
_entity.id
_entity.type
_entity.pdbx_description
1 polymer ?
#
loop_
_entity_poly.entity_id
_entity_poly.type
_entity_poly.pdbx_seq_one_letter_code
_entity_poly.pdbx_strand_id
1 'polypeptide(L)'
;AICCRRKGVDGGWGLWSAWGECSRTCGGGVSSSVRHCDSPRYQFVHLCPMQECPAGCRDFREIQCSDFDSTPFRGKFYTWKPYRGGGVKPCSLNCLAEGYNFYTERAPAVVDGTPCRDDSLDVCVNGECKHVGCDRVLGSDVREDRCRICGGDGSTTVCPNNFPSL
;
A
#
# COMPACT_ATOMS: atom_id res chain seq x y z
N ALA A 1 23.32 -13.83 3.01
CA ALA A 1 23.03 -13.36 1.64
C ALA A 1 24.05 -12.31 1.24
N ILE A 2 24.70 -12.48 0.08
CA ILE A 2 25.69 -11.54 -0.46
C ILE A 2 24.94 -10.30 -0.98
N CYS A 3 25.47 -9.12 -0.68
CA CYS A 3 24.83 -7.83 -0.97
C CYS A 3 25.25 -7.26 -2.32
N CYS A 4 26.56 -7.32 -2.62
CA CYS A 4 27.18 -6.90 -3.89
C CYS A 4 28.49 -7.67 -4.09
N ARG A 5 28.97 -7.76 -5.32
CA ARG A 5 30.28 -8.35 -5.64
C ARG A 5 31.13 -7.34 -6.39
N ARG A 6 32.01 -6.62 -5.68
CA ARG A 6 32.95 -5.66 -6.28
C ARG A 6 34.35 -6.27 -6.29
N LYS A 7 34.97 -6.38 -7.47
CA LYS A 7 36.36 -6.83 -7.67
C LYS A 7 36.75 -8.06 -6.83
N GLY A 8 35.92 -9.10 -6.81
CA GLY A 8 36.22 -10.35 -6.10
C GLY A 8 36.02 -10.33 -4.59
N VAL A 9 35.46 -9.26 -4.01
CA VAL A 9 35.06 -9.19 -2.60
C VAL A 9 33.54 -9.27 -2.50
N ASP A 10 33.06 -10.24 -1.73
CA ASP A 10 31.65 -10.37 -1.38
C ASP A 10 31.31 -9.30 -0.35
N GLY A 11 30.57 -8.27 -0.78
CA GLY A 11 30.06 -7.21 0.09
C GLY A 11 28.96 -7.75 1.00
N GLY A 12 29.07 -7.46 2.29
CA GLY A 12 28.01 -7.66 3.27
C GLY A 12 26.98 -6.53 3.21
N TRP A 13 25.74 -6.82 3.62
CA TRP A 13 24.75 -5.77 3.83
C TRP A 13 25.17 -4.88 4.99
N GLY A 14 25.09 -3.56 4.81
CA GLY A 14 25.14 -2.63 5.94
C GLY A 14 23.96 -2.86 6.90
N LEU A 15 24.08 -2.30 8.10
CA LEU A 15 22.96 -2.29 9.05
C LEU A 15 21.77 -1.54 8.44
N TRP A 16 20.57 -1.98 8.82
CA TRP A 16 19.35 -1.24 8.54
C TRP A 16 19.39 0.13 9.18
N SER A 17 18.90 1.15 8.47
CA SER A 17 18.56 2.41 9.11
C SER A 17 17.44 2.21 10.13
N ALA A 18 17.31 3.14 11.06
CA ALA A 18 16.07 3.25 11.81
C ALA A 18 14.88 3.31 10.84
N TRP A 19 13.77 2.69 11.22
CA TRP A 19 12.51 2.82 10.50
C TRP A 19 12.10 4.30 10.48
N GLY A 20 11.69 4.79 9.32
CA GLY A 20 11.10 6.11 9.20
C GLY A 20 9.78 6.19 9.97
N GLU A 21 9.29 7.41 10.18
CA GLU A 21 7.94 7.58 10.71
C GLU A 21 6.93 6.90 9.78
N CYS A 22 5.89 6.33 10.38
CA CYS A 22 4.79 5.79 9.61
C CYS A 22 4.15 6.91 8.80
N SER A 23 3.85 6.65 7.52
CA SER A 23 3.05 7.58 6.72
C SER A 23 1.67 7.85 7.34
N ARG A 24 1.25 7.06 8.33
CA ARG A 24 -0.04 7.15 9.03
C ARG A 24 0.06 6.68 10.47
N THR A 25 -0.82 7.19 11.32
CA THR A 25 -1.04 6.71 12.70
C THR A 25 -2.20 5.71 12.81
N CYS A 26 -3.10 5.62 11.82
CA CYS A 26 -4.20 4.62 11.79
C CYS A 26 -4.43 4.04 10.38
N GLY A 27 -5.10 2.88 10.30
CA GLY A 27 -5.61 2.32 9.03
C GLY A 27 -4.54 1.71 8.13
N GLY A 28 -3.37 1.40 8.69
CA GLY A 28 -2.24 0.81 7.97
C GLY A 28 -1.49 1.88 7.20
N GLY A 29 -0.50 2.48 7.85
CA GLY A 29 0.50 3.31 7.20
C GLY A 29 1.65 2.48 6.66
N VAL A 30 2.59 3.14 6.00
CA VAL A 30 3.82 2.54 5.53
C VAL A 30 5.00 3.26 6.17
N SER A 31 5.91 2.49 6.77
CA SER A 31 7.24 2.96 7.20
C SER A 31 8.29 2.31 6.31
N SER A 32 9.40 3.01 6.08
CA SER A 32 10.51 2.45 5.30
C SER A 32 11.82 2.52 6.07
N SER A 33 12.67 1.51 5.88
CA SER A 33 14.04 1.45 6.36
C SER A 33 14.95 1.16 5.16
N VAL A 34 16.10 1.80 5.12
CA VAL A 34 17.09 1.65 4.05
C VAL A 34 18.31 0.98 4.64
N ARG A 35 18.83 -0.05 3.97
CA ARG A 35 20.18 -0.55 4.23
C ARG A 35 21.07 -0.24 3.05
N HIS A 36 22.31 0.11 3.34
CA HIS A 36 23.27 0.45 2.31
C HIS A 36 23.95 -0.82 1.83
N CYS A 37 23.84 -1.05 0.53
CA CYS A 37 24.81 -1.81 -0.22
C CYS A 37 25.47 -0.84 -1.18
N ASP A 38 26.78 -0.88 -1.33
CA ASP A 38 27.46 -0.04 -2.31
C ASP A 38 27.10 -0.51 -3.73
N SER A 39 25.96 -0.01 -4.23
CA SER A 39 25.39 -0.12 -5.59
C SER A 39 24.63 -1.43 -5.90
N PRO A 40 23.27 -1.52 -5.78
CA PRO A 40 22.28 -0.46 -5.55
C PRO A 40 21.71 -0.41 -4.11
N ARG A 41 21.10 0.72 -3.75
CA ARG A 41 20.43 0.93 -2.45
C ARG A 41 19.12 0.13 -2.43
N TYR A 42 18.94 -0.74 -1.45
CA TYR A 42 17.70 -1.48 -1.26
C TYR A 42 16.90 -0.84 -0.11
N GLN A 43 15.69 -0.40 -0.42
CA GLN A 43 14.72 0.16 0.53
C GLN A 43 13.72 -0.93 0.90
N PHE A 44 13.57 -1.18 2.20
CA PHE A 44 12.58 -2.09 2.75
C PHE A 44 11.44 -1.27 3.33
N VAL A 45 10.23 -1.75 3.13
CA VAL A 45 9.01 -1.01 3.41
C VAL A 45 8.12 -1.95 4.22
N HIS A 46 7.75 -1.53 5.42
CA HIS A 46 6.89 -2.28 6.33
C HIS A 46 5.58 -1.52 6.49
N LEU A 47 4.45 -2.23 6.48
CA LEU A 47 3.19 -1.59 6.84
C LEU A 47 3.16 -1.45 8.35
N CYS A 48 2.92 -0.23 8.82
CA CYS A 48 2.77 0.05 10.22
C CYS A 48 1.59 -0.73 10.81
N PRO A 49 1.68 -1.12 12.10
CA PRO A 49 0.58 -1.76 12.80
C PRO A 49 -0.70 -0.96 12.59
N MET A 50 -1.76 -1.64 12.14
CA MET A 50 -3.07 -1.00 12.04
C MET A 50 -3.53 -0.66 13.45
N GLN A 51 -3.42 0.60 13.85
CA GLN A 51 -4.42 1.13 14.77
C GLN A 51 -5.71 1.18 13.93
N GLU A 52 -6.70 0.36 14.28
CA GLU A 52 -8.01 0.40 13.63
C GLU A 52 -8.46 1.86 13.62
N CYS A 53 -8.57 2.41 12.41
CA CYS A 53 -9.16 3.72 12.30
C CYS A 53 -10.62 3.61 12.77
N PRO A 54 -11.14 4.55 13.58
CA PRO A 54 -12.53 4.52 14.05
C PRO A 54 -13.51 4.25 12.91
N ALA A 55 -14.59 3.51 13.19
CA ALA A 55 -15.65 3.25 12.21
C ALA A 55 -16.10 4.58 11.57
N GLY A 56 -15.90 4.72 10.25
CA GLY A 56 -16.11 5.97 9.51
C GLY A 56 -14.84 6.64 8.96
N CYS A 57 -13.64 6.06 9.15
CA CYS A 57 -12.45 6.60 8.50
C CYS A 57 -12.44 6.37 6.99
N ARG A 58 -12.20 7.47 6.26
CA ARG A 58 -12.25 7.55 4.80
C ARG A 58 -11.07 6.79 4.17
N ASP A 59 -11.31 6.19 3.00
CA ASP A 59 -10.25 5.61 2.17
C ASP A 59 -9.17 6.69 1.91
N PHE A 60 -7.90 6.32 2.04
CA PHE A 60 -6.82 7.29 1.85
C PHE A 60 -6.76 7.83 0.41
N ARG A 61 -7.19 7.04 -0.56
CA ARG A 61 -7.39 7.49 -1.93
C ARG A 61 -8.56 8.47 -2.04
N GLU A 62 -9.59 8.30 -1.21
CA GLU A 62 -10.72 9.24 -1.13
C GLU A 62 -10.26 10.59 -0.57
N ILE A 63 -9.44 10.58 0.49
CA ILE A 63 -8.88 11.81 1.05
C ILE A 63 -8.08 12.57 -0.02
N GLN A 64 -7.19 11.89 -0.72
CA GLN A 64 -6.38 12.46 -1.81
C GLN A 64 -7.24 13.04 -2.94
N CYS A 65 -8.38 12.42 -3.29
CA CYS A 65 -9.32 13.00 -4.25
C CYS A 65 -10.03 14.24 -3.66
N SER A 66 -10.46 14.19 -2.40
CA SER A 66 -11.21 15.28 -1.76
C SER A 66 -10.38 16.56 -1.54
N ASP A 67 -9.06 16.46 -1.52
CA ASP A 67 -8.16 17.64 -1.52
C ASP A 67 -8.42 18.57 -2.72
N PHE A 68 -9.00 18.03 -3.79
CA PHE A 68 -9.35 18.78 -4.99
C PHE A 68 -10.78 19.32 -5.03
N ASP A 69 -11.63 19.04 -4.02
CA ASP A 69 -13.03 19.51 -3.98
C ASP A 69 -13.10 21.04 -3.96
N SER A 70 -12.11 21.68 -3.32
CA SER A 70 -11.97 23.14 -3.22
C SER A 70 -11.24 23.78 -4.40
N THR A 71 -10.81 22.98 -5.40
CA THR A 71 -10.08 23.46 -6.57
C THR A 71 -10.97 23.41 -7.81
N PRO A 72 -11.19 24.54 -8.51
CA PRO A 72 -12.07 24.55 -9.66
C PRO A 72 -11.47 23.76 -10.84
N PHE A 73 -12.26 22.89 -11.45
CA PHE A 73 -11.94 22.19 -12.69
C PHE A 73 -12.81 22.77 -13.81
N ARG A 74 -12.18 23.41 -14.82
CA ARG A 74 -12.89 24.11 -15.91
C ARG A 74 -13.93 25.11 -15.40
N GLY A 75 -13.60 25.82 -14.31
CA GLY A 75 -14.46 26.86 -13.73
C GLY A 75 -15.61 26.36 -12.85
N LYS A 76 -15.67 25.06 -12.54
CA LYS A 76 -16.68 24.47 -11.65
C LYS A 76 -16.02 23.66 -10.53
N PHE A 77 -16.70 23.56 -9.41
CA PHE A 77 -16.32 22.70 -8.29
C PHE A 77 -17.06 21.37 -8.40
N TYR A 78 -16.42 20.30 -7.95
CA TYR A 78 -16.94 18.95 -7.99
C TYR A 78 -16.56 18.25 -6.70
N THR A 79 -17.41 17.33 -6.26
CA THR A 79 -17.04 16.34 -5.24
C THR A 79 -16.32 15.20 -5.92
N TRP A 80 -15.09 14.91 -5.50
CA TRP A 80 -14.23 13.92 -6.15
C TRP A 80 -14.24 12.60 -5.38
N LYS A 81 -14.41 11.51 -6.12
CA LYS A 81 -14.35 10.14 -5.60
C LYS A 81 -13.27 9.33 -6.30
N PRO A 82 -12.64 8.35 -5.64
CA PRO A 82 -11.66 7.47 -6.28
C PRO A 82 -12.22 6.76 -7.50
N TYR A 83 -11.44 6.72 -8.58
CA TYR A 83 -11.75 5.94 -9.77
C TYR A 83 -10.65 4.90 -10.03
N ARG A 84 -11.02 3.61 -9.98
CA ARG A 84 -10.12 2.47 -10.24
C ARG A 84 -10.49 1.68 -11.51
N GLY A 85 -11.55 2.08 -12.21
CA GLY A 85 -12.08 1.37 -13.39
C GLY A 85 -11.37 1.71 -14.70
N GLY A 86 -11.85 1.12 -15.81
CA GLY A 86 -11.49 1.58 -17.16
C GLY A 86 -10.03 1.41 -17.57
N GLY A 87 -9.28 0.52 -16.92
CA GLY A 87 -7.88 0.26 -17.25
C GLY A 87 -6.90 1.35 -16.82
N VAL A 88 -7.30 2.26 -15.92
CA VAL A 88 -6.39 3.24 -15.34
C VAL A 88 -5.27 2.57 -14.55
N LYS A 89 -4.11 3.24 -14.43
CA LYS A 89 -3.01 2.71 -13.63
C LYS A 89 -3.44 2.64 -12.16
N PRO A 90 -3.31 1.48 -11.48
CA PRO A 90 -3.79 1.32 -10.10
C PRO A 90 -3.21 2.34 -9.13
N CYS A 91 -1.96 2.76 -9.35
CA CYS A 91 -1.26 3.69 -8.46
C CYS A 91 -1.23 5.13 -8.94
N SER A 92 -1.94 5.50 -10.02
CA SER A 92 -2.19 6.91 -10.31
C SER A 92 -3.49 7.37 -9.64
N LEU A 93 -3.56 8.67 -9.32
CA LEU A 93 -4.71 9.25 -8.64
C LEU A 93 -5.74 9.70 -9.69
N ASN A 94 -6.65 8.80 -10.05
CA ASN A 94 -7.80 9.13 -10.88
C ASN A 94 -9.01 9.42 -9.99
N CYS A 95 -9.67 10.55 -10.24
CA CYS A 95 -10.82 10.97 -9.49
C CYS A 95 -12.02 11.19 -10.41
N LEU A 96 -13.13 10.51 -10.09
CA LEU A 96 -14.44 10.65 -10.70
C LEU A 96 -15.16 11.85 -10.10
N ALA A 97 -15.79 12.68 -10.93
CA ALA A 97 -16.70 13.72 -10.46
C ALA A 97 -18.04 13.08 -10.08
N GLU A 98 -18.38 13.09 -8.78
CA GLU A 98 -19.60 12.47 -8.26
C GLU A 98 -20.85 13.12 -8.88
N GLY A 99 -21.77 12.27 -9.36
CA GLY A 99 -22.96 12.72 -10.10
C GLY A 99 -22.71 13.05 -11.57
N TYR A 100 -21.49 12.85 -12.08
CA TYR A 100 -21.13 13.07 -13.49
C TYR A 100 -20.45 11.84 -14.09
N ASN A 101 -20.44 11.76 -15.43
CA ASN A 101 -19.91 10.62 -16.18
C ASN A 101 -18.47 10.84 -16.68
N PHE A 102 -17.64 11.57 -15.92
CA PHE A 102 -16.24 11.78 -16.28
C PHE A 102 -15.31 11.69 -15.07
N TYR A 103 -14.11 11.20 -15.31
CA TYR A 103 -13.00 11.18 -14.37
C TYR A 103 -11.80 11.92 -14.95
N THR A 104 -10.84 12.27 -14.10
CA THR A 104 -9.58 12.88 -14.52
C THR A 104 -8.44 12.41 -13.64
N GLU A 105 -7.25 12.29 -14.22
CA GLU A 105 -6.02 12.04 -13.48
C GLU A 105 -5.59 13.33 -12.75
N ARG A 106 -5.60 13.29 -11.42
CA ARG A 106 -5.23 14.42 -10.55
C ARG A 106 -3.74 14.41 -10.19
N ALA A 107 -3.13 13.23 -10.15
CA ALA A 107 -1.71 13.04 -9.90
C ALA A 107 -1.19 11.74 -10.53
N PRO A 108 0.08 11.71 -10.98
CA PRO A 108 0.68 10.53 -11.61
C PRO A 108 0.88 9.36 -10.64
N ALA A 109 0.98 9.65 -9.34
CA ALA A 109 1.09 8.67 -8.27
C ALA A 109 0.20 9.06 -7.08
N VAL A 110 -0.43 8.08 -6.47
CA VAL A 110 -1.01 8.21 -5.12
C VAL A 110 0.11 8.20 -4.07
N VAL A 111 -0.19 8.71 -2.88
CA VAL A 111 0.75 8.68 -1.75
C VAL A 111 1.11 7.24 -1.38
N ASP A 112 2.38 7.00 -1.07
CA ASP A 112 2.88 5.68 -0.72
C ASP A 112 2.13 5.06 0.48
N GLY A 113 1.79 3.78 0.35
CA GLY A 113 0.95 3.05 1.30
C GLY A 113 -0.54 3.11 1.00
N THR A 114 -0.98 3.89 0.00
CA THR A 114 -2.37 3.81 -0.49
C THR A 114 -2.64 2.41 -1.06
N PRO A 115 -3.71 1.72 -0.68
CA PRO A 115 -4.10 0.47 -1.31
C PRO A 115 -4.27 0.61 -2.82
N CYS A 116 -3.72 -0.34 -3.57
CA CYS A 116 -3.90 -0.35 -5.03
C CYS A 116 -5.28 -0.90 -5.43
N ARG A 117 -5.73 -1.93 -4.71
CA ARG A 117 -6.93 -2.74 -4.98
C ARG A 117 -7.72 -2.86 -3.67
N ASP A 118 -9.03 -2.99 -3.79
CA ASP A 118 -9.93 -3.11 -2.63
C ASP A 118 -9.82 -4.48 -1.95
N ASP A 119 -9.42 -5.50 -2.70
CA ASP A 119 -9.50 -6.90 -2.26
C ASP A 119 -8.13 -7.49 -1.91
N SER A 120 -7.09 -6.65 -1.80
CA SER A 120 -5.74 -7.11 -1.47
C SER A 120 -5.01 -6.15 -0.53
N LEU A 121 -4.02 -6.69 0.18
CA LEU A 121 -3.12 -5.91 1.04
C LEU A 121 -2.11 -5.08 0.24
N ASP A 122 -2.15 -5.17 -1.09
CA ASP A 122 -1.16 -4.58 -1.96
C ASP A 122 -1.26 -3.06 -1.96
N VAL A 123 -0.11 -2.41 -1.81
CA VAL A 123 -0.01 -0.96 -1.67
C VAL A 123 0.81 -0.35 -2.79
N CYS A 124 0.53 0.91 -3.08
CA CYS A 124 1.30 1.71 -3.99
C CYS A 124 2.58 2.19 -3.30
N VAL A 125 3.73 1.95 -3.93
CA VAL A 125 5.04 2.43 -3.49
C VAL A 125 5.81 2.91 -4.71
N ASN A 126 6.28 4.16 -4.69
CA ASN A 126 6.95 4.81 -5.81
C ASN A 126 6.12 4.74 -7.12
N GLY A 127 4.79 4.86 -7.01
CA GLY A 127 3.88 4.83 -8.16
C GLY A 127 3.62 3.45 -8.77
N GLU A 128 4.16 2.37 -8.20
CA GLU A 128 3.92 1.00 -8.63
C GLU A 128 3.16 0.21 -7.56
N CYS A 129 2.31 -0.72 -8.00
CA CYS A 129 1.61 -1.59 -7.06
C CYS A 129 2.52 -2.74 -6.62
N LYS A 130 2.73 -2.87 -5.31
CA LYS A 130 3.64 -3.85 -4.71
C LYS A 130 2.86 -4.83 -3.85
N HIS A 131 3.25 -6.10 -3.94
CA HIS A 131 2.62 -7.17 -3.17
C HIS A 131 2.94 -7.05 -1.68
N VAL A 132 1.95 -7.28 -0.83
CA VAL A 132 2.13 -7.35 0.63
C VAL A 132 1.62 -8.69 1.13
N GLY A 133 2.46 -9.41 1.85
CA GLY A 133 2.10 -10.68 2.49
C GLY A 133 1.10 -10.49 3.62
N CYS A 134 0.47 -11.56 4.09
CA CYS A 134 -0.49 -11.49 5.20
C CYS A 134 0.14 -11.01 6.52
N ASP A 135 1.47 -11.06 6.62
CA ASP A 135 2.30 -10.58 7.72
C ASP A 135 2.54 -9.06 7.66
N ARG A 136 1.93 -8.38 6.68
CA ARG A 136 2.01 -6.93 6.45
C ARG A 136 3.41 -6.47 6.04
N VAL A 137 4.22 -7.36 5.46
CA VAL A 137 5.55 -7.05 4.95
C VAL A 137 5.51 -6.95 3.43
N LEU A 138 6.04 -5.85 2.88
CA LEU A 138 6.14 -5.66 1.43
C LEU A 138 7.05 -6.72 0.81
N GLY A 139 6.55 -7.44 -0.20
CA GLY A 139 7.27 -8.50 -0.89
C GLY A 139 7.42 -9.79 -0.09
N SER A 140 6.69 -9.96 1.01
CA SER A 140 6.62 -11.23 1.73
C SER A 140 5.70 -12.21 0.98
N ASP A 141 6.20 -13.43 0.75
CA ASP A 141 5.43 -14.51 0.14
C ASP A 141 4.61 -15.31 1.16
N VAL A 142 4.56 -14.86 2.43
CA VAL A 142 3.78 -15.50 3.48
C VAL A 142 2.30 -15.32 3.19
N ARG A 143 1.59 -16.45 3.11
CA ARG A 143 0.16 -16.52 2.79
C ARG A 143 -0.65 -16.95 4.00
N GLU A 144 -1.92 -16.62 3.94
CA GLU A 144 -2.90 -17.19 4.84
C GLU A 144 -3.09 -18.68 4.54
N ASP A 145 -3.27 -19.47 5.59
CA ASP A 145 -3.72 -20.84 5.47
C ASP A 145 -5.24 -20.92 5.22
N ARG A 146 -5.78 -22.13 5.12
CA ARG A 146 -7.22 -22.37 4.94
C ARG A 146 -8.12 -21.78 6.04
N CYS A 147 -7.55 -21.40 7.17
CA CYS A 147 -8.22 -20.80 8.31
C CYS A 147 -8.02 -19.27 8.39
N ARG A 148 -7.46 -18.65 7.35
CA ARG A 148 -7.06 -17.23 7.33
C ARG A 148 -6.01 -16.88 8.39
N ILE A 149 -5.23 -17.86 8.82
CA ILE A 149 -4.12 -17.65 9.74
C ILE A 149 -2.88 -17.38 8.90
N CYS A 150 -2.28 -16.21 9.07
CA CYS A 150 -1.08 -15.84 8.34
C CYS A 150 0.10 -16.75 8.72
N GLY A 151 0.71 -17.41 7.73
CA GLY A 151 1.80 -18.37 7.96
C GLY A 151 1.36 -19.66 8.68
N GLY A 152 0.05 -19.91 8.75
CA GLY A 152 -0.48 -21.14 9.32
C GLY A 152 -0.13 -22.36 8.48
N ASP A 153 -0.09 -23.53 9.11
CA ASP A 153 0.18 -24.81 8.45
C ASP A 153 -1.11 -25.56 8.06
N GLY A 154 -2.28 -24.98 8.32
CA GLY A 154 -3.58 -25.59 8.07
C GLY A 154 -3.91 -26.79 8.96
N SER A 155 -3.12 -27.05 10.01
CA SER A 155 -3.37 -28.12 10.98
C SER A 155 -4.51 -27.80 11.96
N THR A 156 -4.92 -26.54 12.02
CA THR A 156 -5.98 -26.07 12.93
C THR A 156 -7.33 -26.73 12.59
N THR A 157 -7.85 -27.55 13.51
CA THR A 157 -9.13 -28.27 13.33
C THR A 157 -10.36 -27.37 13.49
N VAL A 158 -10.18 -26.18 14.07
CA VAL A 158 -11.21 -25.15 14.23
C VAL A 158 -10.63 -23.80 13.82
N CYS A 159 -11.07 -23.26 12.69
CA CYS A 159 -10.65 -21.92 12.27
C CYS A 159 -11.28 -20.88 13.23
N PRO A 160 -10.50 -19.98 13.84
CA PRO A 160 -11.00 -19.08 14.89
C PRO A 160 -12.04 -18.06 14.41
N ASN A 161 -12.16 -17.83 13.10
CA ASN A 161 -13.13 -16.90 12.51
C ASN A 161 -14.04 -17.62 11.50
N ASN A 162 -15.19 -18.13 11.96
CA ASN A 162 -16.32 -18.50 11.10
C ASN A 162 -16.90 -17.22 10.45
N PHE A 163 -16.29 -16.75 9.36
CA PHE A 163 -17.01 -15.90 8.41
C PHE A 163 -17.67 -16.82 7.37
N PRO A 164 -19.01 -16.89 7.31
CA PRO A 164 -19.67 -17.63 6.25
C PRO A 164 -19.30 -16.97 4.92
N SER A 165 -18.71 -17.75 4.03
CA SER A 165 -18.61 -17.42 2.61
C SER A 165 -20.02 -17.15 2.07
N LEU A 166 -20.26 -15.91 1.62
CA LEU A 166 -21.38 -15.56 0.75
C LEU A 166 -21.11 -16.09 -0.66
#